data_AF-A0A2M7FXF1-F1
#
_entry.id   AF-A0A2M7FXF1-F1
#
_cell.length_a   1.000
_cell.length_b   1.000
_cell.length_c   1.000
_cell.angle_alpha   90.00
_cell.angle_beta   90.00
_cell.angle_gamma   90.00
#
_symmetry.space_group_name_H-M   'P 1'
#
loop_
_entity.id
_entity.type
_entity.pdbx_description
1 polymer ?
#
loop_
_entity_poly.entity_id
_entity_poly.type
_entity_poly.pdbx_seq_one_letter_code
_entity_poly.pdbx_strand_id
1 'polypeptide(L)'
;MKSKLLLLTLLLGLNLPVVAQTQGFTPLQQAVHSQILTFRTAVVETPEAWQELWKEHQGSLEQLPRVDFKQDRVVAVFLGKRATAGYQVQIAEILQQGEALEVRYRETKPARNQLVPMVLTAPACFVILPRGQNLPVHFVNADAPAPSLQKKDLISMRTLSRVSNSRVTEPRFVIARDQETFRQLWKEHNGSLEQLPEVDFHSEMVVAIFMGERSTGGYAVTIEQVEQVGEELKISYSESEPPEGSMTIQILTAPAHLIAIPQSEAYPEFIKK
;
A
#
# COMPACT_ATOMS: atom_id res chain seq x y z
N MET A 1 -35.01 -35.85 50.43
CA MET A 1 -35.24 -35.60 48.99
C MET A 1 -34.46 -34.35 48.61
N LYS A 2 -33.41 -34.50 47.79
CA LYS A 2 -32.46 -33.43 47.42
C LYS A 2 -32.97 -32.73 46.16
N SER A 3 -33.27 -31.44 46.21
CA SER A 3 -33.53 -30.62 45.01
C SER A 3 -32.20 -29.99 44.57
N LYS A 4 -31.70 -30.40 43.40
CA LYS A 4 -30.55 -29.80 42.71
C LYS A 4 -31.05 -28.57 41.96
N LEU A 5 -30.65 -27.38 42.41
CA LEU A 5 -30.81 -26.14 41.66
C LEU A 5 -29.70 -26.10 40.59
N LEU A 6 -30.06 -26.28 39.32
CA LEU A 6 -29.17 -26.01 38.20
C LEU A 6 -28.98 -24.49 38.09
N LEU A 7 -27.79 -24.00 38.41
CA LEU A 7 -27.37 -22.65 38.08
C LEU A 7 -26.97 -22.64 36.60
N LEU A 8 -27.88 -22.18 35.75
CA LEU A 8 -27.64 -21.97 34.32
C LEU A 8 -26.76 -20.72 34.18
N THR A 9 -25.45 -20.91 33.97
CA THR A 9 -24.51 -19.82 33.70
C THR A 9 -24.81 -19.24 32.32
N LEU A 10 -25.59 -18.16 32.28
CA LEU A 10 -25.83 -17.37 31.09
C LEU A 10 -24.55 -16.57 30.78
N LEU A 11 -23.67 -17.12 29.94
CA LEU A 11 -22.57 -16.37 29.31
C LEU A 11 -23.20 -15.37 28.32
N LEU A 12 -23.58 -14.18 28.81
CA LEU A 12 -23.68 -13.01 27.93
C LEU A 12 -22.29 -12.77 27.36
N GLY A 13 -22.15 -12.94 26.04
CA GLY A 13 -21.01 -12.47 25.27
C GLY A 13 -20.94 -10.95 25.32
N LEU A 14 -20.43 -10.42 26.43
CA LEU A 14 -19.94 -9.05 26.51
C LEU A 14 -18.77 -8.97 25.52
N ASN A 15 -19.06 -8.42 24.34
CA ASN A 15 -18.04 -7.94 23.42
C ASN A 15 -17.37 -6.74 24.11
N LEU A 16 -16.42 -7.03 25.01
CA LEU A 16 -15.63 -6.02 25.68
C LEU A 16 -14.95 -5.19 24.59
N PRO A 17 -15.01 -3.85 24.64
CA PRO A 17 -14.27 -3.05 23.68
C PRO A 17 -12.80 -3.42 23.83
N VAL A 18 -12.15 -3.83 22.74
CA VAL A 18 -10.70 -3.95 22.68
C VAL A 18 -10.14 -2.60 23.11
N VAL A 19 -9.53 -2.56 24.30
CA VAL A 19 -8.96 -1.32 24.83
C VAL A 19 -7.74 -0.99 23.98
N ALA A 20 -7.87 0.04 23.15
CA ALA A 20 -6.76 0.56 22.37
C ALA A 20 -5.72 1.19 23.33
N GLN A 21 -4.45 0.76 23.24
CA GLN A 21 -3.36 1.32 24.04
C GLN A 21 -2.47 2.19 23.15
N THR A 22 -2.28 3.46 23.53
CA THR A 22 -1.38 4.36 22.80
C THR A 22 0.07 3.90 22.92
N GLN A 23 0.74 3.77 21.78
CA GLN A 23 2.16 3.47 21.68
C GLN A 23 2.94 4.76 21.45
N GLY A 24 3.98 4.98 22.25
CA GLY A 24 4.89 6.11 22.06
C GLY A 24 5.76 5.93 20.82
N PHE A 25 6.06 7.03 20.14
CA PHE A 25 6.99 7.06 19.01
C PHE A 25 7.85 8.33 19.05
N THR A 26 9.00 8.31 18.39
CA THR A 26 9.91 9.44 18.27
C THR A 26 9.87 9.99 16.85
N PRO A 27 9.57 11.29 16.64
CA PRO A 27 9.65 11.90 15.31
C PRO A 27 11.06 11.77 14.72
N LEU A 28 11.17 11.32 13.47
CA LEU A 28 12.45 11.16 12.79
C LEU A 28 12.66 12.24 11.72
N GLN A 29 11.73 12.35 10.77
CA GLN A 29 11.79 13.36 9.71
C GLN A 29 10.39 13.67 9.16
N GLN A 30 10.16 14.93 8.82
CA GLN A 30 9.10 15.35 7.90
C GLN A 30 9.75 16.02 6.70
N ALA A 31 9.42 15.53 5.51
CA ALA A 31 9.96 16.01 4.24
C ALA A 31 8.84 16.55 3.36
N VAL A 32 9.12 17.65 2.67
CA VAL A 32 8.23 18.23 1.65
C VAL A 32 8.49 17.60 0.26
N HIS A 33 9.71 17.09 0.06
CA HIS A 33 10.14 16.47 -1.18
C HIS A 33 10.71 15.08 -0.89
N SER A 34 10.19 14.09 -1.59
CA SER A 34 10.69 12.73 -1.69
C SER A 34 10.77 12.36 -3.16
N GLN A 35 11.72 11.49 -3.53
CA GLN A 35 11.70 10.88 -4.86
C GLN A 35 10.70 9.70 -4.96
N ILE A 36 10.08 9.29 -3.86
CA ILE A 36 8.95 8.36 -3.87
C ILE A 36 7.69 9.15 -4.24
N LEU A 37 7.38 9.14 -5.54
CA LEU A 37 6.31 9.94 -6.14
C LEU A 37 4.93 9.27 -6.12
N THR A 38 4.83 8.08 -5.53
CA THR A 38 3.56 7.36 -5.32
C THR A 38 3.24 7.29 -3.84
N PHE A 39 1.94 7.16 -3.53
CA PHE A 39 1.55 6.86 -2.16
C PHE A 39 2.16 5.53 -1.74
N ARG A 40 2.79 5.51 -0.56
CA ARG A 40 3.41 4.32 0.01
C ARG A 40 3.42 4.43 1.53
N THR A 41 3.17 3.32 2.20
CA THR A 41 3.43 3.17 3.63
C THR A 41 4.52 2.12 3.80
N ALA A 42 5.37 2.28 4.81
CA ALA A 42 6.46 1.33 5.05
C ALA A 42 6.67 1.10 6.54
N VAL A 43 6.98 -0.15 6.87
CA VAL A 43 7.55 -0.56 8.16
C VAL A 43 8.92 -1.16 7.87
N VAL A 44 9.95 -0.57 8.44
CA VAL A 44 11.34 -0.93 8.21
C VAL A 44 11.91 -1.49 9.50
N GLU A 45 12.36 -2.74 9.43
CA GLU A 45 12.78 -3.49 10.61
C GLU A 45 14.26 -3.89 10.59
N THR A 46 14.97 -3.56 9.50
CA THR A 46 16.39 -3.87 9.33
C THR A 46 17.19 -2.65 8.86
N PRO A 47 18.49 -2.57 9.21
CA PRO A 47 19.38 -1.52 8.70
C PRO A 47 19.47 -1.50 7.17
N GLU A 48 19.42 -2.66 6.53
CA GLU A 48 19.54 -2.80 5.07
C GLU A 48 18.30 -2.22 4.37
N ALA A 49 17.10 -2.61 4.82
CA ALA A 49 15.85 -2.05 4.30
C ALA A 49 15.75 -0.54 4.55
N TRP A 50 16.37 -0.04 5.63
CA TRP A 50 16.42 1.39 5.91
C TRP A 50 17.31 2.14 4.93
N GLN A 51 18.48 1.60 4.62
CA GLN A 51 19.37 2.18 3.59
C GLN A 51 18.68 2.21 2.23
N GLU A 52 17.99 1.14 1.85
CA GLU A 52 17.25 1.07 0.58
C GLU A 52 16.13 2.12 0.51
N LEU A 53 15.24 2.16 1.53
CA LEU A 53 14.15 3.12 1.56
C LEU A 53 14.66 4.57 1.61
N TRP A 54 15.71 4.85 2.40
CA TRP A 54 16.28 6.19 2.49
C TRP A 54 16.91 6.63 1.17
N LYS A 55 17.64 5.73 0.51
CA LYS A 55 18.23 6.01 -0.81
C LYS A 55 17.15 6.24 -1.86
N GLU A 56 16.04 5.50 -1.84
CA GLU A 56 14.90 5.77 -2.71
C GLU A 56 14.23 7.11 -2.37
N HIS A 57 14.11 7.44 -1.08
CA HIS A 57 13.51 8.69 -0.61
C HIS A 57 14.32 9.94 -0.99
N GLN A 58 15.63 9.94 -0.72
CA GLN A 58 16.54 11.09 -0.87
C GLN A 58 17.34 11.07 -2.19
N GLY A 59 17.52 9.91 -2.81
CA GLY A 59 18.44 9.69 -3.94
C GLY A 59 19.88 9.39 -3.54
N SER A 60 20.20 9.44 -2.24
CA SER A 60 21.53 9.17 -1.71
C SER A 60 21.42 8.60 -0.29
N LEU A 61 22.53 8.08 0.24
CA LEU A 61 22.64 7.69 1.65
C LEU A 61 23.16 8.85 2.53
N GLU A 62 23.27 10.05 1.98
CA GLU A 62 23.66 11.21 2.78
C GLU A 62 22.61 11.49 3.84
N GLN A 63 23.06 11.91 5.02
CA GLN A 63 22.21 12.25 6.16
C GLN A 63 21.30 11.10 6.65
N LEU A 64 21.63 9.84 6.32
CA LEU A 64 20.91 8.66 6.82
C LEU A 64 20.85 8.67 8.35
N PRO A 65 19.65 8.77 8.96
CA PRO A 65 19.51 8.76 10.40
C PRO A 65 19.92 7.41 10.99
N ARG A 66 20.66 7.45 12.11
CA ARG A 66 21.02 6.24 12.86
C ARG A 66 19.82 5.77 13.68
N VAL A 67 19.50 4.48 13.56
CA VAL A 67 18.40 3.81 14.28
C VAL A 67 18.94 2.49 14.85
N ASP A 68 18.64 2.20 16.12
CA ASP A 68 18.99 0.91 16.73
C ASP A 68 17.90 -0.13 16.43
N PHE A 69 18.02 -0.82 15.29
CA PHE A 69 17.04 -1.83 14.87
C PHE A 69 16.91 -3.05 15.80
N LYS A 70 17.73 -3.16 16.86
CA LYS A 70 17.49 -4.15 17.93
C LYS A 70 16.35 -3.73 18.84
N GLN A 71 16.19 -2.43 19.06
CA GLN A 71 15.20 -1.84 19.96
C GLN A 71 14.05 -1.19 19.22
N ASP A 72 14.28 -0.76 17.98
CA ASP A 72 13.41 0.12 17.23
C ASP A 72 13.12 -0.41 15.81
N ARG A 73 12.13 0.21 15.19
CA ARG A 73 11.80 0.12 13.77
C ARG A 73 11.40 1.50 13.25
N VAL A 74 11.46 1.70 11.93
CA VAL A 74 11.03 2.95 11.30
C VAL A 74 9.68 2.73 10.63
N VAL A 75 8.75 3.66 10.87
CA VAL A 75 7.46 3.72 10.20
C VAL A 75 7.43 4.95 9.32
N ALA A 76 7.02 4.80 8.06
CA ALA A 76 7.00 5.88 7.09
C ALA A 76 5.69 5.95 6.30
N VAL A 77 5.27 7.17 5.98
CA VAL A 77 4.15 7.45 5.07
C VAL A 77 4.61 8.45 4.01
N PHE A 78 4.39 8.12 2.74
CA PHE A 78 4.65 8.94 1.57
C PHE A 78 3.32 9.27 0.89
N LEU A 79 3.03 10.55 0.65
CA LEU A 79 1.79 10.95 -0.05
C LEU A 79 1.90 10.82 -1.57
N GLY A 80 3.12 10.69 -2.09
CA GLY A 80 3.40 10.78 -3.51
C GLY A 80 3.26 12.20 -4.05
N LYS A 81 3.27 12.30 -5.39
CA LYS A 81 3.33 13.56 -6.14
C LYS A 81 2.08 14.44 -5.90
N ARG A 82 2.30 15.70 -5.55
CA ARG A 82 1.28 16.75 -5.38
C ARG A 82 1.58 17.94 -6.27
N ALA A 83 0.58 18.44 -6.97
CA ALA A 83 0.73 19.49 -7.99
C ALA A 83 0.97 20.89 -7.40
N THR A 84 0.79 21.07 -6.09
CA THR A 84 0.99 22.35 -5.41
C THR A 84 1.72 22.16 -4.09
N ALA A 85 2.23 23.26 -3.54
CA ALA A 85 2.66 23.31 -2.15
C ALA A 85 1.47 23.26 -1.18
N GLY A 86 1.76 23.03 0.11
CA GLY A 86 0.79 23.06 1.21
C GLY A 86 0.19 21.69 1.59
N TYR A 87 0.56 20.63 0.87
CA TYR A 87 0.30 19.26 1.32
C TYR A 87 1.33 18.85 2.38
N GLN A 88 0.87 18.20 3.45
CA GLN A 88 1.73 17.66 4.50
C GLN A 88 1.19 16.31 4.97
N VAL A 89 2.07 15.48 5.51
CA VAL A 89 1.69 14.25 6.21
C VAL A 89 2.36 14.19 7.56
N GLN A 90 1.63 13.72 8.56
CA GLN A 90 2.15 13.46 9.91
C GLN A 90 1.60 12.15 10.43
N ILE A 91 2.40 11.41 11.20
CA ILE A 91 1.89 10.32 12.03
C ILE A 91 1.35 10.97 13.31
N ALA A 92 0.03 10.90 13.50
CA ALA A 92 -0.68 11.58 14.58
C ALA A 92 -0.66 10.75 15.86
N GLU A 93 -0.96 9.45 15.74
CA GLU A 93 -0.95 8.52 16.85
C GLU A 93 -0.69 7.09 16.37
N ILE A 94 -0.20 6.24 17.26
CA ILE A 94 -0.07 4.80 17.02
C ILE A 94 -0.80 4.10 18.16
N LEU A 95 -1.78 3.25 17.81
CA LEU A 95 -2.62 2.55 18.76
C LEU A 95 -2.40 1.06 18.63
N GLN A 96 -2.16 0.37 19.74
CA GLN A 96 -2.24 -1.09 19.77
C GLN A 96 -3.69 -1.50 20.03
N GLN A 97 -4.30 -2.18 19.07
CA GLN A 97 -5.65 -2.74 19.16
C GLN A 97 -5.57 -4.25 19.03
N GLY A 98 -5.68 -4.96 20.16
CA GLY A 98 -5.56 -6.41 20.19
C GLY A 98 -4.18 -6.86 19.69
N GLU A 99 -4.17 -7.63 18.60
CA GLU A 99 -2.96 -8.19 17.98
C GLU A 99 -2.43 -7.37 16.79
N ALA A 100 -2.85 -6.10 16.64
CA ALA A 100 -2.36 -5.23 15.58
C ALA A 100 -1.98 -3.83 16.10
N LEU A 101 -1.09 -3.16 15.37
CA LEU A 101 -0.77 -1.75 15.53
C LEU A 101 -1.47 -0.94 14.43
N GLU A 102 -2.28 0.03 14.83
CA GLU A 102 -2.91 0.99 13.95
C GLU A 102 -2.08 2.29 13.96
N VAL A 103 -1.39 2.57 12.85
CA VAL A 103 -0.66 3.82 12.63
C VAL A 103 -1.62 4.81 11.98
N ARG A 104 -2.05 5.80 12.76
CA ARG A 104 -2.91 6.86 12.28
C ARG A 104 -2.10 8.02 11.75
N TYR A 105 -2.13 8.21 10.44
CA TYR A 105 -1.52 9.37 9.80
C TYR A 105 -2.57 10.40 9.42
N ARG A 106 -2.17 11.66 9.32
CA ARG A 106 -3.03 12.76 8.91
C ARG A 106 -2.42 13.47 7.72
N GLU A 107 -3.22 13.66 6.69
CA GLU A 107 -2.88 14.52 5.57
C GLU A 107 -3.47 15.92 5.76
N THR A 108 -2.62 16.93 5.72
CA THR A 108 -3.07 18.33 5.60
C THR A 108 -3.10 18.69 4.12
N LYS A 109 -4.27 19.10 3.62
CA LYS A 109 -4.48 19.57 2.25
C LYS A 109 -4.61 21.09 2.24
N PRO A 110 -4.09 21.82 1.23
CA PRO A 110 -4.41 23.23 1.05
C PRO A 110 -5.92 23.44 1.00
N ALA A 111 -6.44 24.50 1.61
CA ALA A 111 -7.87 24.82 1.49
C ALA A 111 -8.21 25.12 0.02
N ARG A 112 -9.43 24.78 -0.43
CA ARG A 112 -9.88 24.87 -1.84
C ARG A 112 -9.58 26.21 -2.53
N ASN A 113 -9.51 27.31 -1.78
CA ASN A 113 -9.26 28.66 -2.28
C ASN A 113 -7.97 29.28 -1.72
N GLN A 114 -7.10 28.48 -1.10
CA GLN A 114 -5.83 28.97 -0.57
C GLN A 114 -4.87 29.23 -1.73
N LEU A 115 -4.31 30.43 -1.78
CA LEU A 115 -3.23 30.75 -2.71
C LEU A 115 -1.97 30.00 -2.28
N VAL A 116 -1.59 28.99 -3.04
CA VAL A 116 -0.36 28.21 -2.86
C VAL A 116 0.50 28.23 -4.12
N PRO A 117 1.83 28.19 -4.01
CA PRO A 117 2.70 28.02 -5.16
C PRO A 117 2.39 26.72 -5.93
N MET A 118 2.39 26.83 -7.26
CA MET A 118 2.25 25.71 -8.20
C MET A 118 3.60 24.98 -8.35
N VAL A 119 4.06 24.38 -7.26
CA VAL A 119 5.32 23.62 -7.20
C VAL A 119 5.00 22.16 -6.92
N LEU A 120 5.63 21.28 -7.67
CA LEU A 120 5.54 19.84 -7.46
C LEU A 120 6.16 19.47 -6.11
N THR A 121 5.38 18.84 -5.24
CA THR A 121 5.86 18.34 -3.94
C THR A 121 5.62 16.84 -3.82
N ALA A 122 6.30 16.19 -2.88
CA ALA A 122 6.07 14.79 -2.54
C ALA A 122 6.30 14.57 -1.04
N PRO A 123 5.31 14.90 -0.20
CA PRO A 123 5.49 14.88 1.25
C PRO A 123 5.72 13.47 1.81
N ALA A 124 6.59 13.37 2.81
CA ALA A 124 6.86 12.13 3.55
C ALA A 124 7.02 12.39 5.05
N CYS A 125 6.64 11.43 5.89
CA CYS A 125 6.85 11.46 7.34
C CYS A 125 7.43 10.13 7.82
N PHE A 126 8.45 10.22 8.68
CA PHE A 126 9.13 9.11 9.30
C PHE A 126 9.09 9.26 10.82
N VAL A 127 8.84 8.16 11.52
CA VAL A 127 8.95 8.06 12.98
C VAL A 127 9.69 6.79 13.36
N ILE A 128 10.38 6.85 14.51
CA ILE A 128 10.94 5.69 15.19
C ILE A 128 9.86 5.14 16.13
N LEU A 129 9.55 3.87 15.97
CA LEU A 129 8.62 3.14 16.80
C LEU A 129 9.40 2.05 17.55
N PRO A 130 9.24 1.91 18.88
CA PRO A 130 9.82 0.79 19.61
C PRO A 130 9.40 -0.54 19.01
N ARG A 131 10.36 -1.45 18.86
CA ARG A 131 10.16 -2.75 18.22
C ARG A 131 9.03 -3.55 18.87
N GLY A 132 8.89 -3.51 20.20
CA GLY A 132 7.77 -4.12 20.91
C GLY A 132 7.47 -5.56 20.48
N GLN A 133 6.20 -5.94 20.50
CA GLN A 133 5.72 -7.21 19.92
C GLN A 133 5.67 -7.11 18.40
N ASN A 134 5.91 -8.23 17.70
CA ASN A 134 5.85 -8.29 16.24
C ASN A 134 4.40 -8.35 15.74
N LEU A 135 3.65 -7.28 15.97
CA LEU A 135 2.26 -7.14 15.56
C LEU A 135 2.18 -6.60 14.13
N PRO A 136 1.27 -7.12 13.28
CA PRO A 136 0.91 -6.50 12.02
C PRO A 136 0.60 -5.01 12.18
N VAL A 137 1.09 -4.20 11.24
CA VAL A 137 0.89 -2.76 11.22
C VAL A 137 -0.10 -2.40 10.12
N HIS A 138 -1.20 -1.73 10.50
CA HIS A 138 -2.19 -1.17 9.60
C HIS A 138 -2.11 0.34 9.62
N PHE A 139 -2.10 0.97 8.45
CA PHE A 139 -2.08 2.42 8.33
C PHE A 139 -3.49 2.91 8.08
N VAL A 140 -3.91 3.93 8.83
CA VAL A 140 -5.25 4.53 8.70
C VAL A 140 -5.10 6.04 8.60
N ASN A 141 -5.81 6.67 7.66
CA ASN A 141 -5.93 8.12 7.67
C ASN A 141 -6.84 8.55 8.85
N ALA A 142 -6.29 9.30 9.80
CA ALA A 142 -6.96 9.76 11.02
C ALA A 142 -8.18 10.67 10.74
N ASP A 143 -8.23 11.26 9.55
CA ASP A 143 -9.36 12.08 9.09
C ASP A 143 -10.35 11.32 8.20
N ALA A 144 -10.09 10.05 7.90
CA ALA A 144 -11.07 9.23 7.24
C ALA A 144 -12.28 9.02 8.16
N PRO A 145 -13.52 9.06 7.63
CA PRO A 145 -14.70 8.66 8.38
C PRO A 145 -14.52 7.26 8.96
N ALA A 146 -15.21 6.92 10.06
CA ALA A 146 -15.17 5.57 10.61
C ALA A 146 -15.47 4.53 9.51
N PRO A 147 -14.77 3.37 9.43
CA PRO A 147 -14.90 2.42 8.33
C PRO A 147 -16.35 1.99 8.04
N SER A 148 -17.18 1.86 9.08
CA SER A 148 -18.60 1.52 8.97
C SER A 148 -19.47 2.59 8.31
N LEU A 149 -18.99 3.83 8.23
CA LEU A 149 -19.66 4.96 7.60
C LEU A 149 -19.10 5.27 6.20
N GLN A 150 -17.99 4.63 5.82
CA GLN A 150 -17.41 4.84 4.51
C GLN A 150 -18.24 4.12 3.45
N LYS A 151 -18.67 4.86 2.43
CA LYS A 151 -19.33 4.28 1.27
C LYS A 151 -18.33 3.35 0.58
N LYS A 152 -18.73 2.09 0.43
CA LYS A 152 -17.99 1.09 -0.34
C LYS A 152 -18.54 1.07 -1.76
N ASP A 153 -17.74 1.54 -2.70
CA ASP A 153 -18.07 1.55 -4.12
C ASP A 153 -17.25 0.47 -4.84
N LEU A 154 -17.93 -0.50 -5.44
CA LEU A 154 -17.31 -1.47 -6.34
C LEU A 154 -16.91 -0.77 -7.64
N ILE A 155 -15.63 -0.86 -7.98
CA ILE A 155 -15.06 -0.19 -9.16
C ILE A 155 -15.00 -1.20 -10.30
N SER A 156 -15.64 -0.86 -11.43
CA SER A 156 -15.52 -1.64 -12.65
C SER A 156 -14.10 -1.62 -13.19
N MET A 157 -13.59 -2.77 -13.62
CA MET A 157 -12.27 -2.91 -14.21
C MET A 157 -12.32 -3.59 -15.56
N ARG A 158 -11.38 -3.23 -16.44
CA ARG A 158 -11.18 -3.85 -17.75
C ARG A 158 -9.75 -4.35 -17.85
N THR A 159 -9.56 -5.64 -18.13
CA THR A 159 -8.23 -6.21 -18.34
C THR A 159 -7.59 -5.64 -19.61
N LEU A 160 -6.38 -5.11 -19.45
CA LEU A 160 -5.53 -4.62 -20.55
C LEU A 160 -4.53 -5.68 -21.00
N SER A 161 -3.95 -6.40 -20.04
CA SER A 161 -3.02 -7.51 -20.30
C SER A 161 -3.02 -8.46 -19.11
N ARG A 162 -3.01 -9.77 -19.38
CA ARG A 162 -2.76 -10.79 -18.37
C ARG A 162 -1.93 -11.90 -19.01
N VAL A 163 -0.68 -12.02 -18.59
CA VAL A 163 0.30 -12.90 -19.22
C VAL A 163 1.10 -13.65 -18.17
N SER A 164 1.57 -14.85 -18.53
CA SER A 164 2.53 -15.61 -17.71
C SER A 164 3.96 -15.11 -17.86
N ASN A 165 4.27 -14.35 -18.92
CA ASN A 165 5.64 -13.93 -19.23
C ASN A 165 5.73 -12.46 -19.65
N SER A 166 5.89 -11.58 -18.68
CA SER A 166 6.32 -10.19 -18.86
C SER A 166 7.85 -10.12 -18.96
N ARG A 167 8.39 -8.99 -19.43
CA ARG A 167 9.82 -8.69 -19.34
C ARG A 167 10.22 -7.98 -18.04
N VAL A 168 9.25 -7.64 -17.18
CA VAL A 168 9.51 -7.07 -15.84
C VAL A 168 9.80 -8.21 -14.88
N THR A 169 11.06 -8.38 -14.52
CA THR A 169 11.56 -9.50 -13.69
C THR A 169 11.55 -9.20 -12.19
N GLU A 170 11.32 -7.94 -11.79
CA GLU A 170 11.21 -7.55 -10.39
C GLU A 170 9.73 -7.48 -9.96
N PRO A 171 9.38 -8.04 -8.79
CA PRO A 171 8.02 -7.94 -8.26
C PRO A 171 7.70 -6.50 -7.88
N ARG A 172 6.58 -5.96 -8.40
CA ARG A 172 6.12 -4.61 -8.04
C ARG A 172 4.65 -4.37 -8.40
N PHE A 173 4.07 -3.39 -7.73
CA PHE A 173 2.78 -2.81 -8.09
C PHE A 173 3.00 -1.44 -8.74
N VAL A 174 2.17 -1.10 -9.74
CA VAL A 174 2.24 0.19 -10.41
C VAL A 174 0.84 0.77 -10.60
N ILE A 175 0.70 2.07 -10.34
CA ILE A 175 -0.46 2.88 -10.72
C ILE A 175 0.03 3.91 -11.74
N ALA A 176 -0.38 3.80 -12.99
CA ALA A 176 -0.09 4.80 -14.02
C ALA A 176 -1.32 5.71 -14.21
N ARG A 177 -1.15 7.00 -13.93
CA ARG A 177 -2.22 8.01 -13.98
C ARG A 177 -2.20 8.88 -15.23
N ASP A 178 -1.20 8.69 -16.08
CA ASP A 178 -1.02 9.44 -17.31
C ASP A 178 -0.46 8.54 -18.43
N GLN A 179 -0.65 9.01 -19.66
CA GLN A 179 -0.29 8.31 -20.89
C GLN A 179 1.20 8.00 -20.97
N GLU A 180 2.06 8.91 -20.52
CA GLU A 180 3.51 8.73 -20.62
C GLU A 180 4.00 7.64 -19.66
N THR A 181 3.54 7.68 -18.41
CA THR A 181 3.82 6.64 -17.41
C THR A 181 3.34 5.27 -17.89
N PHE A 182 2.14 5.19 -18.46
CA PHE A 182 1.63 3.92 -18.99
C PHE A 182 2.42 3.44 -20.21
N ARG A 183 2.82 4.33 -21.12
CA ARG A 183 3.61 3.99 -22.29
C ARG A 183 4.98 3.43 -21.90
N GLN A 184 5.63 4.01 -20.89
CA GLN A 184 6.88 3.51 -20.32
C GLN A 184 6.69 2.14 -19.69
N LEU A 185 5.68 2.01 -18.82
CA LEU A 185 5.33 0.74 -18.18
C LEU A 185 5.05 -0.37 -19.20
N TRP A 186 4.30 -0.06 -20.26
CA TRP A 186 3.97 -1.02 -21.32
C TRP A 186 5.20 -1.45 -22.11
N LYS A 187 6.08 -0.50 -22.45
CA LYS A 187 7.34 -0.81 -23.13
C LYS A 187 8.23 -1.72 -22.28
N GLU A 188 8.30 -1.50 -20.97
CA GLU A 188 8.99 -2.39 -20.04
C GLU A 188 8.32 -3.76 -19.96
N HIS A 189 6.99 -3.81 -19.87
CA HIS A 189 6.20 -5.03 -19.75
C HIS A 189 6.29 -5.92 -21.00
N ASN A 190 6.12 -5.33 -22.19
CA ASN A 190 5.90 -6.01 -23.46
C ASN A 190 7.12 -5.96 -24.40
N GLY A 191 8.07 -5.06 -24.15
CA GLY A 191 9.27 -4.85 -24.99
C GLY A 191 9.05 -3.97 -26.23
N SER A 192 7.79 -3.72 -26.61
CA SER A 192 7.41 -2.84 -27.71
C SER A 192 6.09 -2.13 -27.42
N LEU A 193 5.71 -1.17 -28.27
CA LEU A 193 4.45 -0.43 -28.17
C LEU A 193 3.39 -0.90 -29.19
N GLU A 194 3.68 -1.92 -29.98
CA GLU A 194 2.80 -2.35 -31.10
C GLU A 194 1.41 -2.81 -30.63
N GLN A 195 1.31 -3.26 -29.38
CA GLN A 195 0.07 -3.75 -28.75
C GLN A 195 -0.38 -2.88 -27.59
N LEU A 196 0.10 -1.62 -27.50
CA LEU A 196 -0.29 -0.70 -26.44
C LEU A 196 -1.81 -0.48 -26.49
N PRO A 197 -2.57 -0.87 -25.45
CA PRO A 197 -4.00 -0.64 -25.40
C PRO A 197 -4.33 0.84 -25.29
N GLU A 198 -5.44 1.26 -25.89
CA GLU A 198 -5.97 2.61 -25.69
C GLU A 198 -6.60 2.74 -24.30
N VAL A 199 -6.27 3.83 -23.62
CA VAL A 199 -6.77 4.21 -22.30
C VAL A 199 -7.02 5.71 -22.33
N ASP A 200 -8.23 6.15 -21.98
CA ASP A 200 -8.53 7.57 -21.88
C ASP A 200 -8.12 8.08 -20.49
N PHE A 201 -6.93 8.69 -20.38
CA PHE A 201 -6.42 9.19 -19.11
C PHE A 201 -7.17 10.39 -18.53
N HIS A 202 -8.18 10.93 -19.23
CA HIS A 202 -9.12 11.87 -18.62
C HIS A 202 -10.12 11.19 -17.69
N SER A 203 -10.43 9.92 -17.93
CA SER A 203 -11.47 9.17 -17.21
C SER A 203 -10.99 7.86 -16.58
N GLU A 204 -9.86 7.32 -17.05
CA GLU A 204 -9.28 6.05 -16.61
C GLU A 204 -7.83 6.21 -16.09
N MET A 205 -7.40 5.26 -15.28
CA MET A 205 -6.02 5.03 -14.87
C MET A 205 -5.69 3.53 -14.97
N VAL A 206 -4.40 3.19 -14.97
CA VAL A 206 -3.94 1.80 -15.10
C VAL A 206 -3.37 1.29 -13.78
N VAL A 207 -3.78 0.08 -13.39
CA VAL A 207 -3.21 -0.68 -12.27
C VAL A 207 -2.49 -1.89 -12.83
N ALA A 208 -1.26 -2.15 -12.36
CA ALA A 208 -0.47 -3.29 -12.77
C ALA A 208 0.12 -4.02 -11.57
N ILE A 209 0.08 -5.36 -11.62
CA ILE A 209 0.80 -6.24 -10.70
C ILE A 209 1.78 -7.11 -11.49
N PHE A 210 3.05 -7.11 -11.08
CA PHE A 210 4.10 -7.98 -11.59
C PHE A 210 4.60 -8.89 -10.48
N MET A 211 4.65 -10.20 -10.73
CA MET A 211 5.15 -11.19 -9.75
C MET A 211 6.68 -11.31 -9.73
N GLY A 212 7.36 -10.70 -10.69
CA GLY A 212 8.78 -10.93 -10.94
C GLY A 212 9.06 -12.32 -11.52
N GLU A 213 10.34 -12.64 -11.68
CA GLU A 213 10.78 -13.91 -12.28
C GLU A 213 10.41 -15.13 -11.42
N ARG A 214 9.97 -16.19 -12.08
CA ARG A 214 9.65 -17.51 -11.53
C ARG A 214 10.38 -18.58 -12.33
N SER A 215 10.97 -19.55 -11.62
CA SER A 215 11.83 -20.58 -12.21
C SER A 215 11.10 -21.66 -13.00
N THR A 216 9.77 -21.72 -12.92
CA THR A 216 8.94 -22.69 -13.63
C THR A 216 7.66 -22.04 -14.16
N GLY A 217 6.98 -22.74 -15.06
CA GLY A 217 5.61 -22.41 -15.45
C GLY A 217 4.59 -22.82 -14.39
N GLY A 218 3.41 -22.20 -14.44
CA GLY A 218 2.29 -22.49 -13.52
C GLY A 218 1.97 -21.36 -12.54
N TYR A 219 2.80 -20.33 -12.49
CA TYR A 219 2.53 -19.12 -11.72
C TYR A 219 1.59 -18.18 -12.48
N ALA A 220 0.67 -17.54 -11.77
CA ALA A 220 -0.15 -16.45 -12.31
C ALA A 220 -0.56 -15.46 -11.22
N VAL A 221 -0.85 -14.23 -11.62
CA VAL A 221 -1.45 -13.20 -10.77
C VAL A 221 -2.78 -12.74 -11.35
N THR A 222 -3.74 -12.47 -10.47
CA THR A 222 -5.08 -12.02 -10.84
C THR A 222 -5.49 -10.87 -9.94
N ILE A 223 -5.71 -9.66 -10.50
CA ILE A 223 -6.47 -8.62 -9.83
C ILE A 223 -7.93 -9.07 -9.87
N GLU A 224 -8.51 -9.31 -8.71
CA GLU A 224 -9.84 -9.90 -8.58
C GLU A 224 -10.92 -8.83 -8.42
N GLN A 225 -10.60 -7.77 -7.68
CA GLN A 225 -11.58 -6.78 -7.29
C GLN A 225 -10.90 -5.45 -6.97
N VAL A 226 -11.55 -4.37 -7.38
CA VAL A 226 -11.19 -3.01 -6.98
C VAL A 226 -12.37 -2.38 -6.27
N GLU A 227 -12.14 -1.87 -5.07
CA GLU A 227 -13.16 -1.19 -4.26
C GLU A 227 -12.62 0.13 -3.76
N GLN A 228 -13.42 1.19 -3.88
CA GLN A 228 -13.12 2.43 -3.20
C GLN A 228 -13.89 2.46 -1.87
N VAL A 229 -13.15 2.69 -0.78
CA VAL A 229 -13.67 2.85 0.58
C VAL A 229 -13.13 4.17 1.11
N GLY A 230 -13.96 5.21 1.07
CA GLY A 230 -13.52 6.57 1.41
C GLY A 230 -12.39 7.06 0.50
N GLU A 231 -11.23 7.34 1.10
CA GLU A 231 -10.00 7.75 0.40
C GLU A 231 -9.05 6.58 0.08
N GLU A 232 -9.45 5.34 0.32
CA GLU A 232 -8.67 4.14 0.00
C GLU A 232 -9.21 3.45 -1.25
N LEU A 233 -8.31 2.98 -2.11
CA LEU A 233 -8.59 2.16 -3.27
C LEU A 233 -8.02 0.76 -3.02
N LYS A 234 -8.87 -0.14 -2.56
CA LYS A 234 -8.51 -1.52 -2.21
C LYS A 234 -8.48 -2.37 -3.45
N ILE A 235 -7.28 -2.85 -3.78
CA ILE A 235 -6.99 -3.68 -4.95
C ILE A 235 -6.71 -5.08 -4.44
N SER A 236 -7.74 -5.92 -4.44
CA SER A 236 -7.61 -7.32 -4.06
C SER A 236 -7.03 -8.14 -5.20
N TYR A 237 -6.04 -8.95 -4.90
CA TYR A 237 -5.41 -9.82 -5.89
C TYR A 237 -5.05 -11.18 -5.30
N SER A 238 -4.98 -12.18 -6.17
CA SER A 238 -4.51 -13.53 -5.84
C SER A 238 -3.31 -13.91 -6.69
N GLU A 239 -2.41 -14.70 -6.10
CA GLU A 239 -1.32 -15.37 -6.80
C GLU A 239 -1.63 -16.87 -6.81
N SER A 240 -1.52 -17.52 -7.97
CA SER A 240 -1.62 -18.98 -8.08
C SER A 240 -0.23 -19.54 -8.33
N GLU A 241 0.09 -20.64 -7.67
CA GLU A 241 1.35 -21.38 -7.82
C GLU A 241 1.05 -22.80 -8.30
N PRO A 242 1.98 -23.46 -9.03
CA PRO A 242 1.81 -24.87 -9.37
C PRO A 242 1.73 -25.72 -8.10
N PRO A 243 0.86 -26.74 -8.03
CA PRO A 243 0.78 -27.62 -6.86
C PRO A 243 2.13 -28.28 -6.54
N GLU A 244 2.40 -28.50 -5.26
CA GLU A 244 3.60 -29.19 -4.82
C GLU A 244 3.69 -30.59 -5.47
N GLY A 245 4.86 -30.90 -6.04
CA GLY A 245 5.09 -32.16 -6.75
C GLY A 245 4.45 -32.27 -8.13
N SER A 246 3.77 -31.23 -8.62
CA SER A 246 3.26 -31.22 -10.00
C SER A 246 4.40 -31.13 -11.02
N MET A 247 4.23 -31.82 -12.15
CA MET A 247 5.14 -31.67 -13.29
C MET A 247 4.97 -30.28 -13.90
N THR A 248 5.97 -29.43 -13.74
CA THR A 248 6.01 -28.10 -14.34
C THR A 248 7.03 -28.03 -15.47
N ILE A 249 6.76 -27.17 -16.45
CA ILE A 249 7.76 -26.83 -17.46
C ILE A 249 8.86 -25.98 -16.82
N GLN A 250 10.11 -26.32 -17.09
CA GLN A 250 11.29 -25.63 -16.58
C GLN A 250 11.64 -24.44 -17.49
N ILE A 251 10.80 -23.41 -17.46
CA ILE A 251 11.00 -22.17 -18.21
C ILE A 251 10.87 -20.99 -17.25
N LEU A 252 11.75 -20.00 -17.41
CA LEU A 252 11.63 -18.73 -16.71
C LEU A 252 10.35 -18.04 -17.17
N THR A 253 9.55 -17.60 -16.20
CA THR A 253 8.32 -16.83 -16.42
C THR A 253 8.33 -15.59 -15.56
N ALA A 254 7.51 -14.59 -15.89
CA ALA A 254 7.32 -13.42 -15.04
C ALA A 254 5.86 -12.94 -15.15
N PRO A 255 4.94 -13.55 -14.38
CA PRO A 255 3.52 -13.27 -14.54
C PRO A 255 3.14 -11.82 -14.23
N ALA A 256 2.19 -11.29 -14.98
CA ALA A 256 1.69 -9.93 -14.80
C ALA A 256 0.20 -9.80 -15.15
N HIS A 257 -0.49 -8.88 -14.48
CA HIS A 257 -1.86 -8.49 -14.79
C HIS A 257 -2.00 -6.96 -14.72
N LEU A 258 -2.46 -6.36 -15.81
CA LEU A 258 -2.73 -4.95 -15.98
C LEU A 258 -4.22 -4.73 -16.25
N ILE A 259 -4.83 -3.77 -15.56
CA ILE A 259 -6.24 -3.37 -15.72
C ILE A 259 -6.36 -1.86 -15.89
N ALA A 260 -7.39 -1.41 -16.60
CA ALA A 260 -7.89 -0.04 -16.57
C ALA A 260 -9.07 0.05 -15.60
N ILE A 261 -9.12 1.14 -14.84
CA ILE A 261 -10.20 1.50 -13.91
C ILE A 261 -10.48 3.00 -14.02
N PRO A 262 -11.66 3.49 -13.59
CA PRO A 262 -11.91 4.91 -13.47
C PRO A 262 -10.82 5.66 -12.69
N GLN A 263 -10.52 6.90 -13.09
CA GLN A 263 -9.64 7.81 -12.36
C GLN A 263 -10.14 7.97 -10.93
N SER A 264 -9.21 7.84 -9.98
CA SER A 264 -9.49 8.08 -8.56
C SER A 264 -8.25 8.59 -7.87
N GLU A 265 -8.39 9.66 -7.08
CA GLU A 265 -7.32 10.18 -6.23
C GLU A 265 -7.15 9.39 -4.92
N ALA A 266 -7.94 8.33 -4.73
CA ALA A 266 -7.84 7.45 -3.58
C ALA A 266 -6.48 6.73 -3.53
N TYR A 267 -6.02 6.48 -2.31
CA TYR A 267 -4.76 5.84 -2.00
C TYR A 267 -4.82 4.34 -2.26
N PRO A 268 -3.95 3.80 -3.14
CA PRO A 268 -3.96 2.38 -3.46
C PRO A 268 -3.48 1.55 -2.26
N GLU A 269 -4.26 0.53 -1.90
CA GLU A 269 -3.89 -0.52 -0.96
C GLU A 269 -4.00 -1.87 -1.68
N PHE A 270 -2.87 -2.56 -1.86
CA PHE A 270 -2.83 -3.87 -2.51
C PHE A 270 -2.99 -4.97 -1.46
N ILE A 271 -4.06 -5.75 -1.58
CA ILE A 271 -4.44 -6.78 -0.61
C ILE A 271 -4.32 -8.14 -1.28
N LYS A 272 -3.33 -8.92 -0.84
CA LYS A 272 -3.20 -10.32 -1.24
C LYS A 272 -4.29 -11.15 -0.56
N LYS A 273 -5.04 -11.94 -1.34
CA LYS A 273 -6.02 -12.90 -0.83
C LYS A 273 -5.42 -14.29 -0.59
#